data_AF-A0A223P142-F1
#
_entry.id   AF-A0A223P142-F1
#
_cell.length_a   1.000
_cell.length_b   1.000
_cell.length_c   1.000
_cell.angle_alpha   90.00
_cell.angle_beta   90.00
_cell.angle_gamma   90.00
#
_symmetry.space_group_name_H-M   'P 1'
#
loop_
_entity.id
_entity.type
_entity.pdbx_description
1 polymer ?
#
loop_
_entity_poly.entity_id
_entity_poly.type
_entity_poly.pdbx_seq_one_letter_code
_entity_poly.pdbx_strand_id
1 'polypeptide(L)'
;MSKFYKQLLEHQLLDEDNTLVTIKKSLKLIEGTEYYNQLIDLFKIDVESSEIIPLKGLNTLINSILAKDQQFKKFDYQVNLSDVSLNRFTESGSAILNILLSKDQTSEDKEKVVIAETVYNSKSDYFESAYKLDTFAKFCQKEGHLRLLKDNIDHLNEHYHNSNDFNKNFRLLKDQEGTYVRAITSTSHYNNYGNRFSLFVAIISLKNLMTSKGLSFKINRAEYDESVINVFFEKTGVKNIKGVGQVKFIVEMSNDEIKRGAMKFAAVFSIIANGHEVYVKPEKLKTELVSIQHNFKTDTVFKYLGSLNDFIEQAETEVMNDIGELGNINKPDELRHLLLRKVEAAKNIDVKKNKVTITKLLQNKINSLSELIVLMNKVDLIVSNLETKEYLRYMFYDVLKGKK
;
A
#
# COMPACT_ATOMS: atom_id res chain seq x y z
N MET A 1 15.80 -15.19 -0.31
CA MET A 1 15.13 -13.87 -0.49
C MET A 1 13.71 -13.94 -1.09
N SER A 2 13.13 -15.13 -1.39
CA SER A 2 11.79 -15.20 -2.02
C SER A 2 10.59 -14.98 -1.08
N LYS A 3 10.80 -15.07 0.24
CA LYS A 3 9.73 -15.09 1.24
C LYS A 3 9.01 -13.77 1.49
N PHE A 4 9.68 -12.65 1.22
CA PHE A 4 9.16 -11.28 1.39
C PHE A 4 8.62 -10.70 0.08
N TYR A 5 8.53 -11.49 -0.99
CA TYR A 5 7.96 -11.00 -2.24
C TYR A 5 6.45 -10.84 -2.12
N LYS A 6 5.97 -9.76 -2.75
CA LYS A 6 4.57 -9.54 -3.00
C LYS A 6 4.01 -10.68 -3.85
N GLN A 7 2.90 -11.22 -3.39
CA GLN A 7 2.06 -12.11 -4.15
C GLN A 7 1.08 -11.27 -4.97
N LEU A 8 0.81 -11.73 -6.19
CA LEU A 8 -0.16 -11.14 -7.09
C LEU A 8 -1.29 -12.15 -7.32
N LEU A 9 -2.51 -11.74 -7.00
CA LEU A 9 -3.72 -12.43 -7.41
C LEU A 9 -4.32 -11.65 -8.58
N GLU A 10 -4.17 -12.21 -9.78
CA GLU A 10 -4.73 -11.64 -10.99
C GLU A 10 -6.22 -11.96 -11.14
N HIS A 11 -6.90 -11.16 -11.96
CA HIS A 11 -8.32 -11.29 -12.23
C HIS A 11 -8.74 -12.71 -12.61
N GLN A 12 -7.95 -13.39 -13.43
CA GLN A 12 -8.26 -14.74 -13.93
C GLN A 12 -8.43 -15.75 -12.79
N LEU A 13 -7.49 -15.77 -11.85
CA LEU A 13 -7.55 -16.66 -10.67
C LEU A 13 -8.71 -16.32 -9.74
N LEU A 14 -9.03 -15.04 -9.62
CA LEU A 14 -10.13 -14.55 -8.78
C LEU A 14 -11.50 -14.79 -9.43
N ASP A 15 -11.57 -14.77 -10.76
CA ASP A 15 -12.79 -15.02 -11.53
C ASP A 15 -13.15 -16.51 -11.60
N GLU A 16 -12.22 -17.42 -11.35
CA GLU A 16 -12.52 -18.84 -11.25
C GLU A 16 -13.17 -19.21 -9.91
N ASP A 17 -12.97 -18.39 -8.88
CA ASP A 17 -13.53 -18.59 -7.54
C ASP A 17 -14.96 -18.06 -7.42
N ASN A 18 -15.91 -18.99 -7.60
CA ASN A 18 -17.34 -18.77 -7.37
C ASN A 18 -17.77 -19.15 -5.94
N THR A 19 -16.83 -19.43 -5.04
CA THR A 19 -17.15 -19.85 -3.66
C THR A 19 -17.74 -18.68 -2.89
N LEU A 20 -18.98 -18.83 -2.45
CA LEU A 20 -19.66 -17.81 -1.66
C LEU A 20 -19.03 -17.68 -0.27
N VAL A 21 -18.81 -16.43 0.16
CA VAL A 21 -18.26 -16.11 1.48
C VAL A 21 -19.38 -15.56 2.34
N THR A 22 -19.54 -16.12 3.54
CA THR A 22 -20.49 -15.61 4.53
C THR A 22 -19.85 -14.53 5.41
N ILE A 23 -20.68 -13.72 6.06
CA ILE A 23 -20.23 -12.80 7.12
C ILE A 23 -19.43 -13.54 8.19
N LYS A 24 -19.94 -14.68 8.67
CA LYS A 24 -19.22 -15.50 9.66
C LYS A 24 -17.81 -15.89 9.21
N LYS A 25 -17.62 -16.16 7.92
CA LYS A 25 -16.28 -16.48 7.38
C LYS A 25 -15.37 -15.26 7.30
N SER A 26 -15.89 -14.07 7.00
CA SER A 26 -15.09 -12.85 6.96
C SER A 26 -14.61 -12.42 8.34
N LEU A 27 -15.33 -12.76 9.42
CA LEU A 27 -14.91 -12.50 10.81
C LEU A 27 -13.55 -13.13 11.17
N LYS A 28 -13.12 -14.20 10.47
CA LYS A 28 -11.77 -14.76 10.63
C LYS A 28 -10.66 -13.74 10.36
N LEU A 29 -10.91 -12.71 9.56
CA LEU A 29 -9.95 -11.65 9.32
C LEU A 29 -9.65 -10.83 10.59
N ILE A 30 -10.65 -10.66 11.47
CA ILE A 30 -10.53 -9.82 12.67
C ILE A 30 -10.52 -10.61 13.98
N GLU A 31 -10.61 -11.93 13.90
CA GLU A 31 -10.52 -12.83 15.04
C GLU A 31 -9.19 -12.63 15.80
N GLY A 32 -9.29 -12.49 17.13
CA GLY A 32 -8.16 -12.24 18.02
C GLY A 32 -7.64 -10.80 18.02
N THR A 33 -8.23 -9.89 17.25
CA THR A 33 -7.88 -8.46 17.29
C THR A 33 -8.62 -7.74 18.42
N GLU A 34 -7.99 -6.71 18.98
CA GLU A 34 -8.61 -5.85 20.01
C GLU A 34 -9.84 -5.08 19.51
N TYR A 35 -9.97 -4.93 18.18
CA TYR A 35 -11.06 -4.17 17.54
C TYR A 35 -12.29 -5.02 17.23
N TYR A 36 -12.29 -6.32 17.56
CA TYR A 36 -13.33 -7.27 17.14
C TYR A 36 -14.76 -6.81 17.47
N ASN A 37 -15.03 -6.52 18.75
CA ASN A 37 -16.35 -6.10 19.22
C ASN A 37 -16.76 -4.74 18.64
N GLN A 38 -15.83 -3.79 18.60
CA GLN A 38 -16.11 -2.45 18.08
C GLN A 38 -16.50 -2.51 16.60
N LEU A 39 -15.84 -3.34 15.80
CA LEU A 39 -16.16 -3.51 14.38
C LEU A 39 -17.53 -4.16 14.19
N ILE A 40 -17.87 -5.14 15.01
CA ILE A 40 -19.21 -5.76 15.01
C ILE A 40 -20.28 -4.70 15.29
N ASP A 41 -20.08 -3.88 16.31
CA ASP A 41 -21.03 -2.82 16.68
C ASP A 41 -21.15 -1.75 15.59
N LEU A 42 -20.02 -1.29 15.04
CA LEU A 42 -19.98 -0.27 13.99
C LEU A 42 -20.78 -0.69 12.76
N PHE A 43 -20.55 -1.90 12.30
CA PHE A 43 -21.19 -2.44 11.10
C PHE A 43 -22.52 -3.15 11.37
N LYS A 44 -22.96 -3.19 12.64
CA LYS A 44 -24.18 -3.87 13.11
C LYS A 44 -24.25 -5.31 12.61
N ILE A 45 -23.14 -6.04 12.80
CA ILE A 45 -22.99 -7.40 12.29
C ILE A 45 -23.65 -8.40 13.25
N ASP A 46 -24.51 -9.24 12.71
CA ASP A 46 -24.90 -10.49 13.38
C ASP A 46 -23.80 -11.54 13.15
N VAL A 47 -23.13 -11.94 14.22
CA VAL A 47 -21.98 -12.87 14.18
C VAL A 47 -22.36 -14.29 13.77
N GLU A 48 -23.61 -14.68 13.97
CA GLU A 48 -24.13 -15.98 13.53
C GLU A 48 -24.78 -15.92 12.14
N SER A 49 -24.76 -14.75 11.50
CA SER A 49 -25.34 -14.56 10.19
C SER A 49 -24.70 -15.46 9.13
N SER A 50 -25.56 -16.21 8.44
CA SER A 50 -25.23 -16.96 7.21
C SER A 50 -25.34 -16.09 5.95
N GLU A 51 -25.57 -14.77 6.10
CA GLU A 51 -25.65 -13.85 4.98
C GLU A 51 -24.36 -13.88 4.14
N ILE A 52 -24.56 -13.92 2.82
CA ILE A 52 -23.50 -13.99 1.83
C ILE A 52 -23.02 -12.58 1.49
N ILE A 53 -21.71 -12.43 1.36
CA ILE A 53 -21.07 -11.25 0.79
C ILE A 53 -20.96 -11.49 -0.73
N PRO A 54 -21.69 -10.74 -1.56
CA PRO A 54 -21.80 -11.02 -3.00
C PRO A 54 -20.57 -10.56 -3.82
N LEU A 55 -19.37 -10.84 -3.33
CA LEU A 55 -18.11 -10.43 -3.95
C LEU A 55 -17.34 -11.66 -4.46
N LYS A 56 -17.25 -11.79 -5.79
CA LYS A 56 -16.54 -12.89 -6.45
C LYS A 56 -15.02 -12.84 -6.19
N GLY A 57 -14.38 -14.00 -6.07
CA GLY A 57 -12.94 -14.11 -5.76
C GLY A 57 -12.58 -13.89 -4.29
N LEU A 58 -13.57 -13.58 -3.45
CA LEU A 58 -13.33 -13.20 -2.06
C LEU A 58 -12.81 -14.36 -1.20
N ASN A 59 -13.23 -15.59 -1.48
CA ASN A 59 -12.78 -16.76 -0.74
C ASN A 59 -11.28 -16.99 -0.98
N THR A 60 -10.83 -16.95 -2.22
CA THR A 60 -9.41 -17.03 -2.58
C THR A 60 -8.62 -15.91 -1.90
N LEU A 61 -9.08 -14.66 -1.99
CA LEU A 61 -8.39 -13.53 -1.36
C LEU A 61 -8.23 -13.69 0.16
N ILE A 62 -9.31 -14.03 0.88
CA ILE A 62 -9.27 -14.23 2.34
C ILE A 62 -8.30 -15.35 2.71
N ASN A 63 -8.43 -16.51 2.08
CA ASN A 63 -7.59 -17.65 2.43
C ASN A 63 -6.11 -17.36 2.15
N SER A 64 -5.81 -16.68 1.04
CA SER A 64 -4.44 -16.37 0.66
C SER A 64 -3.77 -15.38 1.63
N ILE A 65 -4.51 -14.36 2.08
CA ILE A 65 -4.00 -13.41 3.07
C ILE A 65 -3.83 -14.06 4.44
N LEU A 66 -4.79 -14.87 4.89
CA LEU A 66 -4.67 -15.60 6.15
C LEU A 66 -3.48 -16.56 6.12
N ALA A 67 -3.29 -17.30 5.02
CA ALA A 67 -2.15 -18.18 4.84
C ALA A 67 -0.81 -17.43 4.84
N LYS A 68 -0.77 -16.23 4.24
CA LYS A 68 0.43 -15.38 4.24
C LYS A 68 0.75 -14.82 5.62
N ASP A 69 -0.26 -14.35 6.35
CA ASP A 69 -0.10 -13.82 7.71
C ASP A 69 0.38 -14.91 8.69
N GLN A 70 -0.12 -16.15 8.54
CA GLN A 70 0.29 -17.28 9.37
C GLN A 70 1.75 -17.74 9.18
N GLN A 71 2.41 -17.36 8.09
CA GLN A 71 3.83 -17.70 7.88
C GLN A 71 4.75 -17.00 8.88
N PHE A 72 4.29 -15.90 9.48
CA PHE A 72 5.12 -15.08 10.35
C PHE A 72 4.40 -14.76 11.66
N LYS A 73 5.09 -14.96 12.78
CA LYS A 73 4.70 -14.34 14.04
C LYS A 73 5.18 -12.89 14.03
N LYS A 74 4.23 -11.95 14.09
CA LYS A 74 4.48 -10.51 14.22
C LYS A 74 4.55 -10.11 15.70
N PHE A 75 5.57 -9.35 16.09
CA PHE A 75 5.71 -8.80 17.44
C PHE A 75 6.65 -7.60 17.42
N ASP A 76 6.47 -6.72 18.39
CA ASP A 76 7.14 -5.43 18.45
C ASP A 76 7.84 -5.30 19.82
N TYR A 77 9.05 -4.75 19.82
CA TYR A 77 9.82 -4.43 21.04
C TYR A 77 10.19 -2.94 21.06
N GLN A 78 9.83 -2.26 22.15
CA GLN A 78 10.27 -0.89 22.40
C GLN A 78 11.62 -0.91 23.11
N VAL A 79 12.71 -0.62 22.40
CA VAL A 79 14.07 -0.67 22.97
C VAL A 79 14.79 0.66 22.78
N ASN A 80 15.73 0.97 23.67
CA ASN A 80 16.66 2.05 23.41
C ASN A 80 17.64 1.65 22.30
N LEU A 81 18.04 2.58 21.45
CA LEU A 81 19.04 2.32 20.42
C LEU A 81 20.40 1.89 21.00
N SER A 82 20.74 2.32 22.22
CA SER A 82 21.93 1.87 22.94
C SER A 82 21.94 0.37 23.20
N ASP A 83 20.76 -0.25 23.29
CA ASP A 83 20.57 -1.68 23.54
C ASP A 83 20.60 -2.49 22.23
N VAL A 84 20.91 -1.85 21.10
CA VAL A 84 20.95 -2.48 19.78
C VAL A 84 22.31 -2.31 19.12
N SER A 85 23.03 -3.42 18.95
CA SER A 85 24.36 -3.43 18.32
C SER A 85 24.37 -4.08 16.94
N LEU A 86 25.22 -3.56 16.06
CA LEU A 86 25.49 -4.17 14.75
C LEU A 86 26.37 -5.42 14.93
N ASN A 87 25.84 -6.59 14.59
CA ASN A 87 26.60 -7.85 14.63
C ASN A 87 27.48 -8.00 13.39
N ARG A 88 26.89 -8.06 12.20
CA ARG A 88 27.60 -8.21 10.92
C ARG A 88 26.70 -7.84 9.74
N PHE A 89 27.27 -7.76 8.55
CA PHE A 89 26.49 -7.78 7.31
C PHE A 89 26.38 -9.20 6.76
N THR A 90 25.26 -9.50 6.10
CA THR A 90 25.08 -10.74 5.31
C THR A 90 25.71 -10.57 3.92
N GLU A 91 25.85 -11.68 3.18
CA GLU A 91 26.30 -11.65 1.78
C GLU A 91 25.34 -10.88 0.87
N SER A 92 24.04 -10.91 1.16
CA SER A 92 23.02 -10.10 0.46
C SER A 92 23.07 -8.62 0.82
N GLY A 93 23.91 -8.25 1.79
CA GLY A 93 24.11 -6.90 2.26
C GLY A 93 23.11 -6.41 3.31
N SER A 94 22.29 -7.29 3.89
CA SER A 94 21.45 -7.02 5.07
C SER A 94 22.34 -6.82 6.31
N ALA A 95 21.85 -6.13 7.34
CA ALA A 95 22.51 -6.07 8.65
C ALA A 95 21.90 -7.13 9.59
N ILE A 96 22.75 -7.79 10.38
CA ILE A 96 22.33 -8.59 11.53
C ILE A 96 22.49 -7.72 12.76
N LEU A 97 21.41 -7.54 13.53
CA LEU A 97 21.37 -6.76 14.75
C LEU A 97 21.24 -7.69 15.96
N ASN A 98 21.90 -7.32 17.05
CA ASN A 98 21.63 -7.89 18.38
C ASN A 98 20.77 -6.88 19.13
N ILE A 99 19.58 -7.27 19.55
CA ILE A 99 18.65 -6.44 20.31
C ILE A 99 18.60 -6.99 21.73
N LEU A 100 19.11 -6.23 22.70
CA LEU A 100 19.03 -6.57 24.11
C LEU A 100 17.65 -6.16 24.65
N LEU A 101 16.92 -7.14 25.15
CA LEU A 101 15.61 -6.94 25.79
C LEU A 101 15.77 -6.89 27.30
N SER A 102 15.12 -5.91 27.92
CA SER A 102 15.07 -5.83 29.38
C SER A 102 14.19 -6.93 29.97
N LYS A 103 14.38 -7.22 31.26
CA LYS A 103 13.60 -8.25 31.98
C LYS A 103 12.09 -8.07 31.84
N ASP A 104 11.62 -6.82 31.91
CA ASP A 104 10.20 -6.47 31.83
C ASP A 104 9.57 -6.78 30.45
N GLN A 105 10.39 -6.98 29.43
CA GLN A 105 9.97 -7.29 28.06
C GLN A 105 10.00 -8.79 27.75
N THR A 106 10.46 -9.60 28.70
CA THR A 106 10.60 -11.03 28.56
C THR A 106 9.73 -11.75 29.59
N SER A 107 9.17 -12.90 29.22
CA SER A 107 8.48 -13.80 30.17
C SER A 107 9.46 -14.54 31.10
N GLU A 108 10.73 -14.14 31.13
CA GLU A 108 11.86 -14.78 31.80
C GLU A 108 12.51 -13.73 32.73
N ASP A 109 13.01 -14.12 33.91
CA ASP A 109 13.66 -13.17 34.85
C ASP A 109 15.13 -12.84 34.45
N LYS A 110 15.39 -12.76 33.15
CA LYS A 110 16.72 -12.52 32.57
C LYS A 110 16.62 -11.70 31.29
N GLU A 111 17.60 -10.82 31.10
CA GLU A 111 17.80 -10.14 29.82
C GLU A 111 18.01 -11.14 28.70
N LYS A 112 17.49 -10.83 27.53
CA LYS A 112 17.51 -11.72 26.36
C LYS A 112 18.01 -10.97 25.15
N VAL A 113 18.96 -11.56 24.43
CA VAL A 113 19.41 -11.02 23.15
C VAL A 113 18.61 -11.67 22.02
N VAL A 114 17.91 -10.85 21.25
CA VAL A 114 17.28 -11.25 20.00
C VAL A 114 18.23 -10.92 18.85
N ILE A 115 18.65 -11.95 18.11
CA ILE A 115 19.43 -11.81 16.89
C ILE A 115 18.47 -11.73 15.72
N ALA A 116 18.47 -10.62 14.98
CA ALA A 116 17.53 -10.39 13.89
C ALA A 116 18.20 -9.81 12.64
N GLU A 117 17.80 -10.29 11.46
CA GLU A 117 18.23 -9.75 10.18
C GLU A 117 17.32 -8.60 9.72
N THR A 118 17.90 -7.49 9.28
CA THR A 118 17.14 -6.37 8.70
C THR A 118 16.59 -6.76 7.34
N VAL A 119 15.29 -6.53 7.12
CA VAL A 119 14.64 -6.70 5.82
C VAL A 119 13.95 -5.39 5.39
N TYR A 120 13.58 -5.29 4.11
CA TYR A 120 13.08 -4.05 3.51
C TYR A 120 14.06 -2.87 3.71
N ASN A 121 13.58 -1.73 4.20
CA ASN A 121 14.37 -0.53 4.44
C ASN A 121 14.91 -0.44 5.88
N SER A 122 14.64 -1.42 6.74
CA SER A 122 15.01 -1.35 8.16
C SER A 122 16.51 -1.20 8.41
N LYS A 123 17.37 -1.68 7.49
CA LYS A 123 18.82 -1.43 7.52
C LYS A 123 19.10 0.07 7.45
N SER A 124 18.54 0.72 6.45
CA SER A 124 18.68 2.17 6.26
C SER A 124 18.03 2.91 7.42
N ASP A 125 16.86 2.47 7.89
CA ASP A 125 16.19 3.08 9.05
C ASP A 125 17.07 3.01 10.31
N TYR A 126 17.76 1.89 10.55
CA TYR A 126 18.69 1.76 11.67
C TYR A 126 19.83 2.78 11.56
N PHE A 127 20.52 2.87 10.42
CA PHE A 127 21.65 3.79 10.29
C PHE A 127 21.23 5.27 10.16
N GLU A 128 20.11 5.56 9.51
CA GLU A 128 19.66 6.92 9.21
C GLU A 128 18.84 7.54 10.34
N SER A 129 17.89 6.79 10.92
CA SER A 129 16.99 7.36 11.93
C SER A 129 17.65 7.53 13.29
N ALA A 130 18.63 6.67 13.61
CA ALA A 130 19.34 6.67 14.89
C ALA A 130 20.63 7.50 14.83
N TYR A 131 21.46 7.29 13.80
CA TYR A 131 22.84 7.78 13.81
C TYR A 131 23.15 8.81 12.72
N LYS A 132 22.28 8.97 11.71
CA LYS A 132 22.57 9.77 10.50
C LYS A 132 23.82 9.28 9.74
N LEU A 133 24.06 7.98 9.78
CA LEU A 133 25.25 7.33 9.24
C LEU A 133 24.97 6.45 8.02
N ASP A 134 23.79 6.47 7.39
CA ASP A 134 23.48 5.52 6.30
C ASP A 134 24.49 5.56 5.14
N THR A 135 24.90 6.76 4.72
CA THR A 135 25.94 6.91 3.68
C THR A 135 27.30 6.36 4.13
N PHE A 136 27.68 6.62 5.39
CA PHE A 136 28.93 6.12 5.97
C PHE A 136 28.90 4.59 6.15
N ALA A 137 27.78 4.03 6.60
CA ALA A 137 27.57 2.60 6.76
C ALA A 137 27.66 1.87 5.41
N LYS A 138 27.09 2.44 4.34
CA LYS A 138 27.23 1.92 2.97
C LYS A 138 28.68 1.90 2.49
N PHE A 139 29.44 2.96 2.78
CA PHE A 139 30.87 3.02 2.50
C PHE A 139 31.63 1.92 3.27
N CYS A 140 31.45 1.84 4.59
CA CYS A 140 32.12 0.85 5.42
C CYS A 140 31.76 -0.59 5.03
N GLN A 141 30.52 -0.84 4.65
CA GLN A 141 30.08 -2.13 4.13
C GLN A 141 30.81 -2.49 2.83
N LYS A 142 30.90 -1.55 1.89
CA LYS A 142 31.51 -1.76 0.57
C LYS A 142 33.02 -1.99 0.67
N GLU A 143 33.71 -1.22 1.53
CA GLU A 143 35.17 -1.25 1.65
C GLU A 143 35.67 -2.20 2.76
N GLY A 144 34.78 -2.95 3.42
CA GLY A 144 35.16 -3.92 4.46
C GLY A 144 35.56 -3.32 5.81
N HIS A 145 35.17 -2.09 6.10
CA HIS A 145 35.48 -1.37 7.35
C HIS A 145 34.42 -1.56 8.45
N LEU A 146 34.00 -2.81 8.70
CA LEU A 146 32.97 -3.10 9.70
C LEU A 146 33.36 -2.65 11.12
N ARG A 147 34.63 -2.84 11.51
CA ARG A 147 35.12 -2.42 12.83
C ARG A 147 34.97 -0.91 13.04
N LEU A 148 35.39 -0.11 12.06
CA LEU A 148 35.25 1.35 12.12
C LEU A 148 33.79 1.76 12.31
N LEU A 149 32.86 1.13 11.59
CA LEU A 149 31.44 1.40 11.74
C LEU A 149 30.93 1.05 13.15
N LYS A 150 31.32 -0.12 13.68
CA LYS A 150 30.93 -0.55 15.03
C LYS A 150 31.47 0.39 16.11
N ASP A 151 32.75 0.72 16.06
CA ASP A 151 33.39 1.60 17.05
C ASP A 151 32.68 2.98 17.11
N ASN A 152 32.21 3.49 15.97
CA ASN A 152 31.44 4.74 15.92
C ASN A 152 30.02 4.58 16.48
N ILE A 153 29.33 3.46 16.19
CA ILE A 153 28.00 3.18 16.76
C ILE A 153 28.08 3.02 18.28
N ASP A 154 29.08 2.27 18.76
CA ASP A 154 29.29 2.05 20.19
C ASP A 154 29.57 3.37 20.90
N HIS A 155 30.41 4.24 20.32
CA HIS A 155 30.64 5.56 20.87
C HIS A 155 29.37 6.43 20.91
N LEU A 156 28.54 6.40 19.86
CA LEU A 156 27.27 7.13 19.86
C LEU A 156 26.30 6.57 20.91
N ASN A 157 26.29 5.25 21.12
CA ASN A 157 25.46 4.59 22.12
C ASN A 157 25.81 5.00 23.55
N GLU A 158 27.08 5.25 23.86
CA GLU A 158 27.51 5.82 25.15
C GLU A 158 26.84 7.17 25.44
N HIS A 159 26.65 8.01 24.40
CA HIS A 159 25.96 9.30 24.53
C HIS A 159 24.44 9.17 24.61
N TYR A 160 23.85 8.13 24.01
CA TYR A 160 22.40 7.95 23.92
C TYR A 160 21.77 7.15 25.05
N HIS A 161 22.58 6.38 25.79
CA HIS A 161 22.15 5.48 26.88
C HIS A 161 21.16 6.12 27.88
N ASN A 162 21.29 7.42 28.18
CA ASN A 162 20.42 8.12 29.14
C ASN A 162 19.23 8.87 28.52
N SER A 163 19.08 8.88 27.20
CA SER A 163 18.04 9.67 26.54
C SER A 163 16.90 8.79 26.03
N ASN A 164 15.71 9.08 26.54
CA ASN A 164 14.47 8.46 26.10
C ASN A 164 14.07 8.84 24.66
N ASP A 165 14.69 9.88 24.08
CA ASP A 165 14.44 10.30 22.68
C ASP A 165 14.92 9.23 21.67
N PHE A 166 15.77 8.31 22.14
CA PHE A 166 16.32 7.20 21.36
C PHE A 166 15.59 5.88 21.58
N ASN A 167 14.48 5.88 22.33
CA ASN A 167 13.60 4.72 22.36
C ASN A 167 12.89 4.58 21.01
N LYS A 168 13.01 3.40 20.39
CA LYS A 168 12.38 3.05 19.11
C LYS A 168 11.58 1.77 19.25
N ASN A 169 10.54 1.65 18.43
CA ASN A 169 9.80 0.42 18.28
C ASN A 169 10.43 -0.41 17.15
N PHE A 170 11.05 -1.54 17.50
CA PHE A 170 11.56 -2.52 16.56
C PHE A 170 10.46 -3.50 16.25
N ARG A 171 10.05 -3.55 14.98
CA ARG A 171 8.93 -4.38 14.53
C ARG A 171 9.48 -5.61 13.87
N LEU A 172 9.16 -6.78 14.42
CA LEU A 172 9.80 -8.04 14.04
C LEU A 172 8.83 -9.03 13.41
N LEU A 173 9.40 -9.87 12.56
CA LEU A 173 8.78 -11.08 12.02
C LEU A 173 9.61 -12.27 12.50
N LYS A 174 8.95 -13.36 12.89
CA LYS A 174 9.61 -14.65 13.15
C LYS A 174 8.95 -15.75 12.35
N ASP A 175 9.76 -16.49 11.61
CA ASP A 175 9.39 -17.73 10.93
C ASP A 175 10.23 -18.89 11.48
N GLN A 176 10.23 -20.04 10.79
CA GLN A 176 11.04 -21.20 11.15
C GLN A 176 12.55 -20.99 10.90
N GLU A 177 12.91 -20.07 10.00
CA GLU A 177 14.30 -19.81 9.58
C GLU A 177 14.99 -18.80 10.50
N GLY A 178 14.24 -17.85 11.09
CA GLY A 178 14.83 -16.83 11.94
C GLY A 178 13.91 -15.69 12.34
N THR A 179 14.53 -14.62 12.82
CA THR A 179 13.87 -13.38 13.22
C THR A 179 14.35 -12.23 12.34
N TYR A 180 13.44 -11.35 11.93
CA TYR A 180 13.71 -10.27 10.99
C TYR A 180 13.18 -8.95 11.53
N VAL A 181 13.99 -7.89 11.45
CA VAL A 181 13.52 -6.52 11.69
C VAL A 181 12.91 -6.02 10.40
N ARG A 182 11.59 -5.79 10.38
CA ARG A 182 10.89 -5.29 9.18
C ARG A 182 10.73 -3.78 9.15
N ALA A 183 10.72 -3.13 10.32
CA ALA A 183 10.61 -1.69 10.45
C ALA A 183 11.20 -1.21 11.78
N ILE A 184 11.68 0.03 11.81
CA ILE A 184 12.07 0.73 13.04
C ILE A 184 11.28 2.04 13.08
N THR A 185 10.39 2.20 14.06
CA THR A 185 9.48 3.35 14.16
C THR A 185 9.65 4.09 15.48
N SER A 186 9.03 5.27 15.60
CA SER A 186 8.85 5.91 16.91
C SER A 186 7.94 5.07 17.82
N THR A 187 8.03 5.31 19.12
CA THR A 187 7.24 4.66 20.18
C THR A 187 5.86 5.29 20.40
N SER A 188 5.53 6.34 19.64
CA SER A 188 4.24 7.02 19.72
C SER A 188 3.07 6.09 19.37
N HIS A 189 2.02 6.09 20.18
CA HIS A 189 0.69 5.46 20.01
C HIS A 189 0.44 4.91 18.60
N TYR A 190 0.79 3.64 18.38
CA TYR A 190 0.56 2.92 17.13
C TYR A 190 -0.60 1.94 17.34
N ASN A 191 -1.69 2.16 16.62
CA ASN A 191 -2.84 1.27 16.55
C ASN A 191 -2.66 0.32 15.34
N ASN A 192 -2.87 -0.98 15.59
CA ASN A 192 -2.57 -2.02 14.62
C ASN A 192 -3.71 -2.22 13.61
N TYR A 193 -3.83 -1.30 12.66
CA TYR A 193 -4.71 -1.43 11.48
C TYR A 193 -4.03 -2.24 10.37
N GLY A 194 -3.68 -3.49 10.65
CA GLY A 194 -2.94 -4.36 9.72
C GLY A 194 -3.73 -4.78 8.48
N ASN A 195 -3.11 -5.62 7.64
CA ASN A 195 -3.69 -6.04 6.36
C ASN A 195 -5.06 -6.72 6.50
N ARG A 196 -5.20 -7.60 7.51
CA ARG A 196 -6.46 -8.34 7.75
C ARG A 196 -7.60 -7.41 8.19
N PHE A 197 -7.32 -6.48 9.11
CA PHE A 197 -8.24 -5.44 9.53
C PHE A 197 -8.71 -4.62 8.33
N SER A 198 -7.75 -4.16 7.52
CA SER A 198 -8.02 -3.29 6.38
C SER A 198 -8.91 -3.98 5.34
N LEU A 199 -8.65 -5.26 5.06
CA LEU A 199 -9.47 -6.06 4.18
C LEU A 199 -10.89 -6.26 4.72
N PHE A 200 -11.04 -6.62 5.99
CA PHE A 200 -12.35 -6.82 6.59
C PHE A 200 -13.25 -5.59 6.43
N VAL A 201 -12.72 -4.43 6.82
CA VAL A 201 -13.41 -3.15 6.71
C VAL A 201 -13.83 -2.87 5.27
N ALA A 202 -12.92 -3.06 4.30
CA ALA A 202 -13.22 -2.84 2.89
C ALA A 202 -14.38 -3.71 2.39
N ILE A 203 -14.36 -5.00 2.71
CA ILE A 203 -15.37 -5.96 2.25
C ILE A 203 -16.74 -5.62 2.85
N ILE A 204 -16.81 -5.34 4.15
CA ILE A 204 -18.09 -5.05 4.82
C ILE A 204 -18.67 -3.72 4.33
N SER A 205 -17.85 -2.68 4.16
CA SER A 205 -18.30 -1.41 3.59
C SER A 205 -18.85 -1.58 2.17
N LEU A 206 -18.14 -2.30 1.30
CA LEU A 206 -18.62 -2.60 -0.06
C LEU A 206 -19.90 -3.43 -0.04
N LYS A 207 -20.00 -4.45 0.83
CA LYS A 207 -21.21 -5.25 1.02
C LYS A 207 -22.40 -4.36 1.38
N ASN A 208 -22.23 -3.43 2.31
CA ASN A 208 -23.30 -2.50 2.70
C ASN A 208 -23.72 -1.58 1.55
N LEU A 209 -22.78 -1.12 0.71
CA LEU A 209 -23.11 -0.37 -0.53
C LEU A 209 -23.89 -1.24 -1.52
N MET A 210 -23.47 -2.48 -1.73
CA MET A 210 -24.14 -3.42 -2.64
C MET A 210 -25.58 -3.68 -2.19
N THR A 211 -25.81 -3.95 -0.90
CA THR A 211 -27.15 -4.21 -0.35
C THR A 211 -28.03 -2.97 -0.36
N SER A 212 -27.51 -1.79 0.03
CA SER A 212 -28.32 -0.57 0.16
C SER A 212 -28.64 0.12 -1.17
N LYS A 213 -27.77 0.01 -2.17
CA LYS A 213 -27.90 0.73 -3.44
C LYS A 213 -28.04 -0.17 -4.67
N GLY A 214 -28.04 -1.49 -4.49
CA GLY A 214 -28.12 -2.45 -5.60
C GLY A 214 -26.90 -2.40 -6.52
N LEU A 215 -25.75 -1.94 -6.01
CA LEU A 215 -24.48 -1.95 -6.75
C LEU A 215 -23.90 -3.37 -6.76
N SER A 216 -23.03 -3.62 -7.74
CA SER A 216 -22.26 -4.85 -7.80
C SER A 216 -20.79 -4.51 -7.99
N PHE A 217 -19.92 -5.27 -7.31
CA PHE A 217 -18.48 -5.16 -7.40
C PHE A 217 -17.88 -6.54 -7.62
N LYS A 218 -16.67 -6.57 -8.20
CA LYS A 218 -15.81 -7.74 -8.31
C LYS A 218 -14.39 -7.38 -7.91
N ILE A 219 -13.61 -8.36 -7.47
CA ILE A 219 -12.19 -8.15 -7.21
C ILE A 219 -11.45 -8.23 -8.56
N ASN A 220 -10.87 -7.12 -9.00
CA ASN A 220 -10.08 -7.08 -10.23
C ASN A 220 -8.70 -7.71 -9.99
N ARG A 221 -7.98 -7.24 -8.97
CA ARG A 221 -6.69 -7.81 -8.57
C ARG A 221 -6.38 -7.52 -7.11
N ALA A 222 -5.46 -8.29 -6.55
CA ALA A 222 -4.87 -8.01 -5.25
C ALA A 222 -3.35 -8.23 -5.28
N GLU A 223 -2.62 -7.36 -4.61
CA GLU A 223 -1.18 -7.45 -4.41
C GLU A 223 -0.90 -7.38 -2.92
N TYR A 224 -0.22 -8.37 -2.33
CA TYR A 224 0.03 -8.36 -0.91
C TYR A 224 1.27 -9.15 -0.51
N ASP A 225 1.85 -8.77 0.63
CA ASP A 225 2.80 -9.55 1.39
C ASP A 225 2.36 -9.57 2.86
N GLU A 226 3.24 -9.95 3.78
CA GLU A 226 2.91 -9.98 5.20
C GLU A 226 2.76 -8.59 5.84
N SER A 227 3.11 -7.51 5.15
CA SER A 227 3.14 -6.15 5.68
C SER A 227 2.42 -5.12 4.80
N VAL A 228 2.15 -5.44 3.54
CA VAL A 228 1.53 -4.54 2.55
C VAL A 228 0.38 -5.26 1.85
N ILE A 229 -0.69 -4.54 1.56
CA ILE A 229 -1.81 -5.05 0.75
C ILE A 229 -2.36 -3.92 -0.13
N ASN A 230 -2.69 -4.24 -1.37
CA ASN A 230 -3.46 -3.43 -2.29
C ASN A 230 -4.55 -4.32 -2.90
N VAL A 231 -5.82 -3.92 -2.82
CA VAL A 231 -6.94 -4.64 -3.43
C VAL A 231 -7.75 -3.67 -4.27
N PHE A 232 -8.05 -4.07 -5.50
CA PHE A 232 -8.80 -3.27 -6.46
C PHE A 232 -10.18 -3.88 -6.66
N PHE A 233 -11.20 -3.23 -6.11
CA PHE A 233 -12.60 -3.62 -6.25
C PHE A 233 -13.23 -2.85 -7.41
N GLU A 234 -13.50 -3.51 -8.52
CA GLU A 234 -14.10 -2.92 -9.72
C GLU A 234 -15.62 -2.99 -9.63
N LYS A 235 -16.29 -1.86 -9.81
CA LYS A 235 -17.76 -1.80 -9.92
C LYS A 235 -18.17 -2.48 -11.23
N THR A 236 -19.15 -3.39 -11.16
CA THR A 236 -19.71 -4.07 -12.32
C THR A 236 -20.47 -3.06 -13.19
N GLY A 237 -20.26 -3.15 -14.50
CA GLY A 237 -20.82 -2.24 -15.49
C GLY A 237 -19.80 -1.22 -15.98
N VAL A 238 -20.04 -0.68 -17.18
CA VAL A 238 -19.20 0.34 -17.79
C VAL A 238 -20.05 1.53 -18.19
N LYS A 239 -19.55 2.74 -17.98
CA LYS A 239 -20.18 3.95 -18.49
C LYS A 239 -19.53 4.31 -19.82
N ASN A 240 -20.30 4.35 -20.90
CA ASN A 240 -19.79 4.77 -22.19
C ASN A 240 -19.86 6.29 -22.32
N ILE A 241 -18.73 6.94 -22.63
CA ILE A 241 -18.63 8.38 -22.86
C ILE A 241 -18.26 8.60 -24.32
N LYS A 242 -19.15 9.29 -25.05
CA LYS A 242 -19.00 9.55 -26.48
C LYS A 242 -17.68 10.28 -26.76
N GLY A 243 -16.90 9.76 -27.72
CA GLY A 243 -15.61 10.34 -28.12
C GLY A 243 -14.44 10.03 -27.18
N VAL A 244 -14.68 9.37 -26.04
CA VAL A 244 -13.65 8.99 -25.06
C VAL A 244 -13.48 7.48 -25.05
N GLY A 245 -14.55 6.75 -24.68
CA GLY A 245 -14.52 5.29 -24.51
C GLY A 245 -15.36 4.83 -23.32
N GLN A 246 -15.08 3.61 -22.85
CA GLN A 246 -15.75 3.02 -21.68
C GLN A 246 -14.98 3.38 -20.41
N VAL A 247 -15.69 3.73 -19.35
CA VAL A 247 -15.13 4.07 -18.04
C VAL A 247 -15.59 3.07 -17.01
N LYS A 248 -14.64 2.55 -16.23
CA LYS A 248 -14.89 1.73 -15.05
C LYS A 248 -14.52 2.51 -13.79
N PHE A 249 -15.30 2.27 -12.73
CA PHE A 249 -15.02 2.77 -11.39
C PHE A 249 -14.41 1.66 -10.54
N ILE A 250 -13.35 1.99 -9.82
CA ILE A 250 -12.58 1.05 -9.00
C ILE A 250 -12.33 1.68 -7.63
N VAL A 251 -12.63 0.95 -6.57
CA VAL A 251 -12.23 1.29 -5.22
C VAL A 251 -10.93 0.55 -4.92
N GLU A 252 -9.85 1.28 -4.70
CA GLU A 252 -8.57 0.75 -4.25
C GLU A 252 -8.50 0.82 -2.73
N MET A 253 -8.35 -0.32 -2.07
CA MET A 253 -7.93 -0.38 -0.67
C MET A 253 -6.44 -0.68 -0.64
N SER A 254 -5.69 0.10 0.15
CA SER A 254 -4.27 -0.15 0.38
C SER A 254 -3.92 -0.03 1.85
N ASN A 255 -2.96 -0.81 2.31
CA ASN A 255 -2.36 -0.69 3.63
C ASN A 255 -0.87 -1.06 3.56
N ASP A 256 -0.06 -0.36 4.35
CA ASP A 256 1.39 -0.59 4.46
C ASP A 256 1.75 -0.48 5.95
N GLU A 257 1.94 -1.63 6.59
CA GLU A 257 2.28 -1.74 8.01
C GLU A 257 3.71 -1.23 8.30
N ILE A 258 4.63 -1.18 7.32
CA ILE A 258 6.05 -0.90 7.56
C ILE A 258 6.36 0.59 7.47
N LYS A 259 5.84 1.28 6.45
CA LYS A 259 6.08 2.72 6.29
C LYS A 259 5.20 3.51 7.27
N ARG A 260 5.27 4.84 7.23
CA ARG A 260 4.19 5.73 7.74
C ARG A 260 2.92 5.58 6.89
N GLY A 261 2.58 4.35 6.53
CA GLY A 261 1.43 3.98 5.74
C GLY A 261 0.20 4.19 6.59
N ALA A 262 -0.82 4.70 5.95
CA ALA A 262 -2.16 4.72 6.49
C ALA A 262 -2.92 3.65 5.74
N MET A 263 -3.86 2.99 6.39
CA MET A 263 -4.91 2.30 5.66
C MET A 263 -5.62 3.35 4.81
N LYS A 264 -5.70 3.12 3.50
CA LYS A 264 -6.19 4.08 2.52
C LYS A 264 -7.24 3.45 1.65
N PHE A 265 -8.32 4.19 1.45
CA PHE A 265 -9.27 3.96 0.38
C PHE A 265 -9.11 5.06 -0.65
N ALA A 266 -9.00 4.68 -1.91
CA ALA A 266 -8.92 5.62 -2.99
C ALA A 266 -9.85 5.25 -4.15
N ALA A 267 -10.41 6.27 -4.78
CA ALA A 267 -11.09 6.09 -6.06
C ALA A 267 -10.06 6.04 -7.19
N VAL A 268 -10.12 4.96 -7.97
CA VAL A 268 -9.33 4.75 -9.19
C VAL A 268 -10.32 4.53 -10.34
N PHE A 269 -9.95 5.02 -11.51
CA PHE A 269 -10.78 4.86 -12.70
C PHE A 269 -9.94 4.21 -13.77
N SER A 270 -10.59 3.45 -14.65
CA SER A 270 -9.95 3.04 -15.89
C SER A 270 -10.77 3.50 -17.08
N ILE A 271 -10.06 3.97 -18.11
CA ILE A 271 -10.64 4.42 -19.36
C ILE A 271 -10.18 3.43 -20.43
N ILE A 272 -11.13 2.82 -21.12
CA ILE A 272 -10.91 1.83 -22.18
C ILE A 272 -11.28 2.46 -23.51
N ALA A 273 -10.30 2.55 -24.40
CA ALA A 273 -10.47 3.04 -25.76
C ALA A 273 -9.67 2.17 -26.74
N ASN A 274 -10.29 1.77 -27.85
CA ASN A 274 -9.66 0.96 -28.91
C ASN A 274 -8.94 -0.30 -28.40
N GLY A 275 -9.49 -0.97 -27.37
CA GLY A 275 -8.89 -2.16 -26.76
C GLY A 275 -7.74 -1.88 -25.78
N HIS A 276 -7.41 -0.61 -25.53
CA HIS A 276 -6.39 -0.20 -24.56
C HIS A 276 -7.04 0.36 -23.30
N GLU A 277 -6.58 -0.08 -22.13
CA GLU A 277 -7.05 0.38 -20.83
C GLU A 277 -5.97 1.21 -20.13
N VAL A 278 -6.35 2.37 -19.59
CA VAL A 278 -5.46 3.25 -18.81
C VAL A 278 -6.09 3.53 -17.46
N TYR A 279 -5.33 3.32 -16.40
CA TYR A 279 -5.73 3.70 -15.05
C TYR A 279 -5.40 5.16 -14.79
N VAL A 280 -6.36 5.89 -14.23
CA VAL A 280 -6.22 7.31 -13.88
C VAL A 280 -6.72 7.54 -12.46
N LYS A 281 -6.10 8.49 -11.76
CA LYS A 281 -6.39 8.79 -10.36
C LYS A 281 -6.42 10.31 -10.16
N PRO A 282 -7.56 10.91 -9.75
CA PRO A 282 -7.62 12.33 -9.43
C PRO A 282 -6.57 12.80 -8.41
N GLU A 283 -6.26 14.09 -8.37
CA GLU A 283 -5.32 14.62 -7.34
C GLU A 283 -5.78 14.25 -5.92
N LYS A 284 -4.81 14.00 -5.02
CA LYS A 284 -5.00 13.39 -3.69
C LYS A 284 -6.16 13.96 -2.86
N LEU A 285 -6.38 15.28 -2.92
CA LEU A 285 -7.46 15.98 -2.20
C LEU A 285 -8.88 15.57 -2.64
N LYS A 286 -9.03 14.89 -3.79
CA LYS A 286 -10.31 14.40 -4.33
C LYS A 286 -10.44 12.87 -4.37
N THR A 287 -9.33 12.12 -4.32
CA THR A 287 -9.36 10.64 -4.41
C THR A 287 -9.24 9.92 -3.10
N GLU A 288 -8.63 10.54 -2.11
CA GLU A 288 -8.46 9.91 -0.80
C GLU A 288 -9.82 9.89 -0.13
N LEU A 289 -10.52 8.77 -0.28
CA LEU A 289 -11.83 8.56 0.32
C LEU A 289 -11.65 8.58 1.83
N VAL A 290 -10.66 7.83 2.30
CA VAL A 290 -10.26 7.75 3.71
C VAL A 290 -8.76 7.46 3.76
N SER A 291 -8.04 8.13 4.66
CA SER A 291 -6.71 7.71 5.09
C SER A 291 -6.62 7.67 6.61
N ILE A 292 -6.49 6.45 7.13
CA ILE A 292 -6.39 6.15 8.55
C ILE A 292 -4.92 5.92 8.88
N GLN A 293 -4.29 6.92 9.48
CA GLN A 293 -2.92 6.77 9.99
C GLN A 293 -2.93 5.87 11.23
N HIS A 294 -1.85 5.13 11.44
CA HIS A 294 -1.71 4.26 12.62
C HIS A 294 -1.73 5.00 13.96
N ASN A 295 -1.50 6.31 13.99
CA ASN A 295 -1.61 7.12 15.20
C ASN A 295 -3.05 7.63 15.47
N PHE A 296 -4.01 7.38 14.57
CA PHE A 296 -5.39 7.81 14.78
C PHE A 296 -6.01 6.99 15.89
N LYS A 297 -6.70 7.67 16.82
CA LYS A 297 -7.49 7.01 17.84
C LYS A 297 -8.61 6.20 17.19
N THR A 298 -8.96 5.08 17.81
CA THR A 298 -10.01 4.18 17.38
C THR A 298 -11.31 4.93 17.05
N ASP A 299 -11.82 5.81 17.91
CA ASP A 299 -13.05 6.57 17.62
C ASP A 299 -12.98 7.41 16.32
N THR A 300 -11.80 7.93 15.98
CA THR A 300 -11.59 8.71 14.76
C THR A 300 -11.63 7.81 13.54
N VAL A 301 -10.94 6.66 13.61
CA VAL A 301 -10.96 5.63 12.57
C VAL A 301 -12.40 5.20 12.29
N PHE A 302 -13.15 4.89 13.33
CA PHE A 302 -14.52 4.37 13.21
C PHE A 302 -15.48 5.41 12.61
N LYS A 303 -15.29 6.71 12.89
CA LYS A 303 -16.02 7.78 12.20
C LYS A 303 -15.74 7.79 10.69
N TYR A 304 -14.47 7.73 10.28
CA TYR A 304 -14.10 7.69 8.87
C TYR A 304 -14.66 6.44 8.17
N LEU A 305 -14.64 5.29 8.83
CA LEU A 305 -15.20 4.06 8.29
C LEU A 305 -16.72 4.11 8.15
N GLY A 306 -17.42 4.76 9.09
CA GLY A 306 -18.86 5.00 8.99
C GLY A 306 -19.26 5.86 7.79
N SER A 307 -18.41 6.80 7.39
CA SER A 307 -18.63 7.70 6.23
C SER A 307 -18.04 7.21 4.91
N LEU A 308 -17.35 6.05 4.89
CA LEU A 308 -16.66 5.55 3.70
C LEU A 308 -17.61 5.37 2.50
N ASN A 309 -18.84 4.95 2.76
CA ASN A 309 -19.86 4.75 1.73
C ASN A 309 -20.20 6.07 1.02
N ASP A 310 -20.37 7.16 1.78
CA ASP A 310 -20.69 8.49 1.24
C ASP A 310 -19.52 9.02 0.39
N PHE A 311 -18.28 8.81 0.84
CA PHE A 311 -17.09 9.21 0.09
C PHE A 311 -16.96 8.47 -1.24
N ILE A 312 -17.22 7.16 -1.26
CA ILE A 312 -17.20 6.36 -2.50
C ILE A 312 -18.19 6.93 -3.52
N GLU A 313 -19.41 7.26 -3.09
CA GLU A 313 -20.46 7.81 -3.97
C GLU A 313 -20.08 9.19 -4.52
N GLN A 314 -19.56 10.07 -3.65
CA GLN A 314 -19.15 11.40 -4.04
C GLN A 314 -18.00 11.35 -5.06
N ALA A 315 -16.99 10.51 -4.83
CA ALA A 315 -15.85 10.38 -5.72
C ALA A 315 -16.24 9.81 -7.09
N GLU A 316 -17.13 8.81 -7.15
CA GLU A 316 -17.65 8.32 -8.41
C GLU A 316 -18.35 9.44 -9.19
N THR A 317 -19.22 10.21 -8.52
CA THR A 317 -19.98 11.29 -9.15
C THR A 317 -19.08 12.40 -9.68
N GLU A 318 -18.13 12.89 -8.87
CA GLU A 318 -17.22 13.97 -9.27
C GLU A 318 -16.40 13.58 -10.50
N VAL A 319 -15.80 12.40 -10.49
CA VAL A 319 -14.92 11.99 -11.59
C VAL A 319 -15.71 11.60 -12.83
N MET A 320 -16.90 11.01 -12.68
CA MET A 320 -17.78 10.78 -13.82
C MET A 320 -18.22 12.08 -14.50
N ASN A 321 -18.34 13.18 -13.73
CA ASN A 321 -18.55 14.51 -14.30
C ASN A 321 -17.28 15.01 -15.01
N ASP A 322 -16.11 14.93 -14.37
CA ASP A 322 -14.84 15.33 -14.97
C ASP A 322 -14.56 14.60 -16.29
N ILE A 323 -14.74 13.27 -16.32
CA ILE A 323 -14.53 12.47 -17.53
C ILE A 323 -15.64 12.76 -18.57
N GLY A 324 -16.87 13.04 -18.12
CA GLY A 324 -17.96 13.47 -18.99
C GLY A 324 -17.62 14.75 -19.77
N GLU A 325 -16.92 15.70 -19.14
CA GLU A 325 -16.46 16.92 -19.82
C GLU A 325 -15.42 16.66 -20.92
N LEU A 326 -14.67 15.55 -20.85
CA LEU A 326 -13.70 15.19 -21.89
C LEU A 326 -14.36 15.00 -23.25
N GLY A 327 -15.61 14.53 -23.28
CA GLY A 327 -16.37 14.38 -24.53
C GLY A 327 -16.54 15.69 -25.33
N ASN A 328 -16.33 16.84 -24.67
CA ASN A 328 -16.44 18.18 -25.28
C ASN A 328 -15.09 18.77 -25.74
N ILE A 329 -14.00 18.00 -25.67
CA ILE A 329 -12.67 18.49 -26.04
C ILE A 329 -12.50 18.48 -27.56
N ASN A 330 -12.37 19.68 -28.14
CA ASN A 330 -12.24 19.87 -29.58
C ASN A 330 -10.78 19.80 -30.09
N LYS A 331 -9.79 19.79 -29.19
CA LYS A 331 -8.36 19.80 -29.52
C LYS A 331 -7.57 18.76 -28.72
N PRO A 332 -7.77 17.46 -28.98
CA PRO A 332 -7.11 16.39 -28.23
C PRO A 332 -5.57 16.46 -28.29
N ASP A 333 -4.98 16.96 -29.38
CA ASP A 333 -3.52 17.06 -29.52
C ASP A 333 -2.88 18.05 -28.52
N GLU A 334 -3.61 19.05 -28.01
CA GLU A 334 -3.12 19.94 -26.96
C GLU A 334 -2.87 19.16 -25.65
N LEU A 335 -3.70 18.15 -25.34
CA LEU A 335 -3.50 17.28 -24.19
C LEU A 335 -2.28 16.36 -24.35
N ARG A 336 -2.01 15.88 -25.57
CA ARG A 336 -0.78 15.13 -25.86
C ARG A 336 0.47 15.98 -25.61
N HIS A 337 0.47 17.24 -26.05
CA HIS A 337 1.57 18.16 -25.76
C HIS A 337 1.73 18.41 -24.26
N LEU A 338 0.64 18.52 -23.51
CA LEU A 338 0.68 18.63 -22.05
C LEU A 338 1.31 17.39 -21.40
N LEU A 339 0.93 16.19 -21.85
CA LEU A 339 1.52 14.93 -21.40
C LEU A 339 3.03 14.90 -21.68
N LEU A 340 3.44 15.26 -22.90
CA LEU A 340 4.84 15.34 -23.29
C LEU A 340 5.64 16.27 -22.36
N ARG A 341 5.12 17.49 -22.09
CA ARG A 341 5.76 18.43 -21.16
C ARG A 341 5.88 17.88 -19.75
N LYS A 342 4.84 17.20 -19.25
CA LYS A 342 4.87 16.58 -17.90
C LYS A 342 5.90 15.45 -17.83
N VAL A 343 6.03 14.62 -18.86
CA VAL A 343 7.08 13.60 -18.97
C VAL A 343 8.47 14.23 -19.00
N GLU A 344 8.65 15.32 -19.77
CA GLU A 344 9.94 16.00 -19.86
C GLU A 344 10.39 16.60 -18.53
N ALA A 345 9.45 17.12 -17.74
CA ALA A 345 9.69 17.67 -16.41
C ALA A 345 9.70 16.62 -15.28
N ALA A 346 9.44 15.34 -15.59
CA ALA A 346 9.26 14.30 -14.59
C ALA A 346 10.53 14.11 -13.73
N LYS A 347 10.35 14.12 -12.40
CA LYS A 347 11.44 13.88 -11.45
C LYS A 347 11.61 12.41 -11.07
N ASN A 348 10.58 11.58 -11.29
CA ASN A 348 10.57 10.15 -11.01
C ASN A 348 11.72 9.45 -11.78
N ILE A 349 12.46 8.59 -11.07
CA ILE A 349 13.71 7.97 -11.56
C ILE A 349 13.44 7.06 -12.76
N ASP A 350 12.36 6.28 -12.72
CA ASP A 350 12.05 5.29 -13.75
C ASP A 350 11.48 5.95 -15.02
N VAL A 351 10.66 7.01 -14.86
CA VAL A 351 10.24 7.85 -15.99
C VAL A 351 11.46 8.54 -16.63
N LYS A 352 12.39 9.06 -15.82
CA LYS A 352 13.63 9.68 -16.33
C LYS A 352 14.48 8.68 -17.11
N LYS A 353 14.65 7.47 -16.59
CA LYS A 353 15.40 6.39 -17.25
C LYS A 353 14.85 6.07 -18.64
N ASN A 354 13.52 6.10 -18.78
CA ASN A 354 12.83 5.79 -20.02
C ASN A 354 12.40 7.03 -20.83
N LYS A 355 12.85 8.23 -20.44
CA LYS A 355 12.36 9.52 -20.97
C LYS A 355 12.49 9.62 -22.49
N VAL A 356 13.62 9.23 -23.06
CA VAL A 356 13.86 9.30 -24.51
C VAL A 356 12.83 8.45 -25.28
N THR A 357 12.59 7.23 -24.82
CA THR A 357 11.61 6.30 -25.42
C THR A 357 10.19 6.85 -25.32
N ILE A 358 9.80 7.34 -24.13
CA ILE A 358 8.47 7.90 -23.89
C ILE A 358 8.25 9.17 -24.73
N THR A 359 9.21 10.08 -24.76
CA THR A 359 9.13 11.33 -25.55
C THR A 359 8.99 11.03 -27.04
N LYS A 360 9.77 10.08 -27.59
CA LYS A 360 9.65 9.67 -29.00
C LYS A 360 8.26 9.11 -29.31
N LEU A 361 7.69 8.33 -28.40
CA LEU A 361 6.33 7.79 -28.55
C LEU A 361 5.26 8.89 -28.58
N LEU A 362 5.43 9.92 -27.74
CA LEU A 362 4.52 11.06 -27.61
C LEU A 362 4.68 12.14 -28.69
N GLN A 363 5.65 12.04 -29.59
CA GLN A 363 5.80 12.98 -30.73
C GLN A 363 4.75 12.77 -31.83
N ASN A 364 4.11 11.60 -31.87
CA ASN A 364 3.09 11.29 -32.88
C ASN A 364 1.83 12.12 -32.63
N LYS A 365 1.43 12.92 -33.63
CA LYS A 365 0.21 13.72 -33.58
C LYS A 365 -1.02 12.82 -33.41
N ILE A 366 -1.99 13.31 -32.62
CA ILE A 366 -3.27 12.63 -32.43
C ILE A 366 -4.44 13.50 -32.93
N ASN A 367 -5.53 12.84 -33.32
CA ASN A 367 -6.76 13.47 -33.80
C ASN A 367 -7.97 13.20 -32.88
N SER A 368 -7.83 12.28 -31.92
CA SER A 368 -8.92 11.89 -31.02
C SER A 368 -8.44 11.64 -29.60
N LEU A 369 -9.34 11.70 -28.62
CA LEU A 369 -9.02 11.31 -27.24
C LEU A 369 -8.73 9.81 -27.13
N SER A 370 -9.39 8.96 -27.92
CA SER A 370 -9.10 7.53 -27.95
C SER A 370 -7.64 7.24 -28.34
N GLU A 371 -7.07 8.01 -29.28
CA GLU A 371 -5.64 7.94 -29.61
C GLU A 371 -4.75 8.40 -28.46
N LEU A 372 -5.15 9.42 -27.69
CA LEU A 372 -4.43 9.84 -26.47
C LEU A 372 -4.39 8.70 -25.44
N ILE A 373 -5.52 8.03 -25.21
CA ILE A 373 -5.61 6.88 -24.29
C ILE A 373 -4.70 5.74 -24.76
N VAL A 374 -4.64 5.46 -26.07
CA VAL A 374 -3.70 4.47 -26.63
C VAL A 374 -2.25 4.87 -26.36
N LEU A 375 -1.87 6.14 -26.54
CA LEU A 375 -0.53 6.61 -26.21
C LEU A 375 -0.22 6.48 -24.72
N MET A 376 -1.15 6.88 -23.84
CA MET A 376 -0.99 6.74 -22.38
C MET A 376 -0.80 5.28 -21.96
N ASN A 377 -1.56 4.34 -22.53
CA ASN A 377 -1.40 2.92 -22.27
C ASN A 377 0.01 2.44 -22.66
N LYS A 378 0.51 2.84 -23.84
CA LYS A 378 1.88 2.50 -24.25
C LYS A 378 2.94 3.09 -23.32
N VAL A 379 2.72 4.29 -22.76
CA VAL A 379 3.59 4.87 -21.73
C VAL A 379 3.57 4.04 -20.45
N ASP A 380 2.39 3.61 -19.97
CA ASP A 380 2.27 2.76 -18.78
C ASP A 380 3.00 1.42 -18.95
N LEU A 381 2.97 0.84 -20.15
CA LEU A 381 3.64 -0.44 -20.45
C LEU A 381 5.16 -0.35 -20.48
N ILE A 382 5.74 0.83 -20.70
CA ILE A 382 7.20 1.04 -20.67
C ILE A 382 7.73 0.97 -19.23
N VAL A 383 6.88 1.29 -18.25
CA VAL A 383 7.23 1.37 -16.83
C VAL A 383 6.84 0.08 -16.11
N SER A 384 7.75 -0.48 -15.33
CA SER A 384 7.52 -1.73 -14.59
C SER A 384 7.28 -1.52 -13.08
N ASN A 385 7.75 -0.42 -12.49
CA ASN A 385 7.65 -0.19 -11.05
C ASN A 385 6.26 0.33 -10.64
N LEU A 386 5.66 -0.25 -9.59
CA LEU A 386 4.36 0.13 -9.05
C LEU A 386 4.27 1.60 -8.59
N GLU A 387 5.29 2.11 -7.89
CA GLU A 387 5.34 3.52 -7.45
C GLU A 387 5.34 4.47 -8.66
N THR A 388 6.01 4.08 -9.75
CA THR A 388 6.00 4.84 -11.00
C THR A 388 4.66 4.73 -11.72
N LYS A 389 4.03 3.55 -11.75
CA LYS A 389 2.66 3.42 -12.28
C LYS A 389 1.67 4.29 -11.52
N GLU A 390 1.77 4.34 -10.21
CA GLU A 390 0.96 5.24 -9.38
C GLU A 390 1.20 6.72 -9.73
N TYR A 391 2.47 7.11 -9.90
CA TYR A 391 2.82 8.45 -10.39
C TYR A 391 2.21 8.76 -11.77
N LEU A 392 2.21 7.80 -12.69
CA LEU A 392 1.58 7.94 -14.00
C LEU A 392 0.07 8.09 -13.92
N ARG A 393 -0.63 7.35 -13.05
CA ARG A 393 -2.09 7.45 -12.87
C ARG A 393 -2.53 8.88 -12.52
N TYR A 394 -1.80 9.54 -11.62
CA TYR A 394 -2.03 10.95 -11.27
C TYR A 394 -1.70 11.87 -12.45
N MET A 395 -0.54 11.66 -13.10
CA MET A 395 -0.14 12.47 -14.26
C MET A 395 -1.16 12.39 -15.41
N PHE A 396 -1.66 11.19 -15.72
CA PHE A 396 -2.63 10.98 -16.78
C PHE A 396 -3.95 11.67 -16.46
N TYR A 397 -4.44 11.54 -15.22
CA TYR A 397 -5.63 12.26 -14.82
C TYR A 397 -5.46 13.78 -14.94
N ASP A 398 -4.34 14.33 -14.47
CA ASP A 398 -4.06 15.77 -14.58
C ASP A 398 -4.07 16.26 -16.03
N VAL A 399 -3.53 15.44 -16.94
CA VAL A 399 -3.55 15.75 -18.38
C VAL A 399 -4.99 15.78 -18.87
N LEU A 400 -5.79 14.77 -18.53
CA LEU A 400 -7.19 14.71 -18.97
C LEU A 400 -8.00 15.87 -18.41
N LYS A 401 -7.76 16.27 -17.16
CA LYS A 401 -8.41 17.43 -16.53
C LYS A 401 -7.96 18.78 -17.11
N GLY A 402 -6.95 18.82 -17.98
CA GLY A 402 -6.29 20.02 -18.49
C GLY A 402 -7.17 21.01 -19.28
N LYS A 403 -8.15 21.62 -18.60
CA LYS A 403 -8.65 22.97 -18.82
C LYS A 403 -8.13 23.85 -17.69
N LYS A 404 -6.98 24.48 -17.91
CA LYS A 404 -6.68 25.82 -17.37
C LYS A 404 -5.85 26.56 -18.40
#